data_AF-A0A9Q4C469-F1
#
_entry.id   AF-A0A9Q4C469-F1
#
_cell.length_a   1.000
_cell.length_b   1.000
_cell.length_c   1.000
_cell.angle_alpha   90.00
_cell.angle_beta   90.00
_cell.angle_gamma   90.00
#
_symmetry.space_group_name_H-M   'P 1'
#
loop_
_entity.id
_entity.type
_entity.pdbx_description
1 polymer ?
#
loop_
_entity_poly.entity_id
_entity_poly.type
_entity_poly.pdbx_seq_one_letter_code
_entity_poly.pdbx_strand_id
1 'polypeptide(L)'
;MTRPVAIVDLAETISEVGDEFGLDAEVKHYENPREEDEEHKMEMENDAFLDLVGGQRHTLEEGIRQTLETLTRDGVRERVEAHEDRFLPGVLTDD
;
A
#
# COMPACT_ATOMS: atom_id res chain seq x y z
N MET A 1 6.87 -0.14 -10.74
CA MET A 1 6.55 -1.43 -10.14
C MET A 1 5.53 -2.14 -11.04
N THR A 2 5.84 -3.35 -11.51
CA THR A 2 5.00 -4.13 -12.43
C THR A 2 5.10 -5.63 -12.10
N ARG A 3 5.24 -5.96 -10.83
CA ARG A 3 5.39 -7.34 -10.36
C ARG A 3 4.38 -7.64 -9.27
N PRO A 4 4.07 -8.92 -9.05
CA PRO A 4 3.34 -9.34 -7.85
C PRO A 4 4.06 -8.87 -6.58
N VAL A 5 3.28 -8.37 -5.63
CA VAL A 5 3.71 -8.03 -4.27
C VAL A 5 2.61 -8.49 -3.33
N ALA A 6 2.98 -9.23 -2.28
CA ALA A 6 2.05 -9.66 -1.26
C ALA A 6 1.58 -8.45 -0.44
N ILE A 7 0.35 -8.51 0.09
CA ILE A 7 -0.18 -7.40 0.92
C ILE A 7 0.67 -7.17 2.18
N VAL A 8 1.27 -8.22 2.73
CA VAL A 8 2.18 -8.14 3.89
C VAL A 8 3.46 -7.40 3.51
N ASP A 9 4.13 -7.80 2.43
CA ASP A 9 5.32 -7.11 1.92
C ASP A 9 5.04 -5.62 1.63
N LEU A 10 3.86 -5.31 1.08
CA LEU A 10 3.43 -3.93 0.85
C LEU A 10 3.31 -3.15 2.17
N ALA A 11 2.68 -3.74 3.19
CA ALA A 11 2.50 -3.11 4.49
C ALA A 11 3.85 -2.88 5.21
N GLU A 12 4.74 -3.86 5.19
CA GLU A 12 6.09 -3.75 5.73
C GLU A 12 6.90 -2.65 5.02
N THR A 13 6.87 -2.62 3.68
CA THR A 13 7.55 -1.57 2.92
C THR A 13 6.98 -0.18 3.22
N ILE A 14 5.66 -0.06 3.44
CA ILE A 14 5.03 1.21 3.86
C ILE A 14 5.53 1.63 5.24
N SER A 15 5.64 0.70 6.18
CA SER A 15 6.17 0.97 7.52
C SER A 15 7.61 1.47 7.46
N GLU A 16 8.48 0.76 6.75
CA GLU A 16 9.90 1.11 6.61
C GLU A 16 10.11 2.48 5.96
N VAL A 17 9.39 2.77 4.87
CA VAL A 17 9.48 4.08 4.23
C VAL A 17 8.81 5.16 5.09
N GLY A 18 7.77 4.82 5.85
CA GLY A 18 7.07 5.70 6.78
C GLY A 18 7.99 6.33 7.82
N ASP A 19 9.00 5.59 8.30
CA ASP A 19 10.01 6.09 9.23
C ASP A 19 10.77 7.32 8.68
N GLU A 20 11.00 7.38 7.36
CA GLU A 20 11.64 8.54 6.70
C GLU A 20 10.81 9.83 6.85
N PHE A 21 9.48 9.68 7.02
CA PHE A 21 8.52 10.77 7.19
C PHE A 21 8.13 10.99 8.67
N GLY A 22 8.75 10.26 9.61
CA GLY A 22 8.40 10.29 11.02
C GLY A 22 7.02 9.69 11.32
N LEU A 23 6.55 8.77 10.46
CA LEU A 23 5.33 8.01 10.65
C LEU A 23 5.69 6.68 11.32
N ASP A 24 5.45 6.57 12.63
CA ASP A 24 5.62 5.32 13.40
C ASP A 24 4.43 4.38 13.12
N ALA A 25 4.39 3.84 11.91
CA ALA A 25 3.25 3.08 11.41
C ALA A 25 3.24 1.65 11.98
N GLU A 26 2.11 1.25 12.58
CA GLU A 26 1.91 -0.11 13.08
C GLU A 26 1.23 -0.99 12.02
N VAL A 27 1.82 -2.14 11.69
CA VAL A 27 1.17 -3.16 10.84
C VAL A 27 0.22 -4.01 11.68
N LYS A 28 -1.08 -3.95 11.35
CA LYS A 28 -2.16 -4.70 12.01
C LYS A 28 -2.79 -5.71 11.07
N HIS A 29 -3.09 -6.89 11.60
CA HIS A 29 -3.86 -7.92 10.90
C HIS A 29 -5.30 -7.90 11.41
N TYR A 30 -6.25 -7.74 10.49
CA TYR A 30 -7.68 -7.82 10.76
C TYR A 30 -8.25 -9.08 10.11
N GLU A 31 -9.40 -9.55 10.60
CA GLU A 31 -10.15 -10.60 9.92
C GLU A 31 -10.56 -10.11 8.52
N ASN A 32 -10.23 -10.89 7.49
CA ASN A 32 -10.55 -10.52 6.12
C ASN A 32 -12.05 -10.69 5.89
N PRO A 33 -12.79 -9.63 5.53
CA PRO A 33 -14.22 -9.74 5.28
C PRO A 33 -14.55 -10.45 3.95
N ARG A 34 -13.54 -10.84 3.16
CA ARG A 34 -13.69 -11.51 1.87
C ARG A 34 -13.43 -13.00 2.01
N GLU A 35 -14.21 -13.79 1.27
CA GLU A 35 -13.91 -15.21 1.05
C GLU A 35 -12.92 -15.33 -0.12
N GLU A 36 -11.62 -15.28 0.18
CA GLU A 36 -10.54 -15.41 -0.81
C GLU A 36 -9.42 -16.35 -0.31
N ASP A 37 -8.64 -16.90 -1.24
CA ASP A 37 -7.49 -17.73 -0.91
C ASP A 37 -6.31 -16.83 -0.54
N GLU A 38 -6.04 -16.67 0.76
CA GLU A 38 -5.05 -15.70 1.24
C GLU A 38 -3.60 -16.14 0.98
N GLU A 39 -3.35 -17.44 0.77
CA GLU A 39 -2.03 -17.99 0.50
C GLU A 39 -1.99 -18.70 -0.85
N HIS A 40 -1.78 -17.92 -1.91
CA HIS A 40 -1.70 -18.44 -3.28
C HIS A 40 -0.47 -17.97 -4.04
N LYS A 41 0.02 -18.81 -4.97
CA LYS A 41 1.08 -18.41 -5.91
C LYS A 41 0.50 -17.51 -6.99
N MET A 42 0.98 -16.28 -7.09
CA MET A 42 0.61 -15.34 -8.14
C MET A 42 1.75 -15.18 -9.16
N GLU A 43 1.49 -15.53 -10.41
CA GLU A 43 2.41 -15.35 -11.54
C GLU A 43 1.80 -14.37 -12.55
N MET A 44 2.62 -13.45 -13.05
CA MET A 44 2.20 -12.42 -14.00
C MET A 44 3.15 -12.40 -15.19
N GLU A 45 2.63 -12.70 -16.38
CA GLU A 45 3.34 -12.53 -17.64
C GLU A 45 3.03 -11.14 -18.21
N ASN A 46 4.00 -10.23 -18.20
CA ASN A 46 3.80 -8.86 -18.69
C ASN A 46 4.96 -8.31 -19.53
N ASP A 47 5.81 -9.18 -20.08
CA ASP A 47 6.98 -8.80 -20.87
C ASP A 47 6.61 -7.89 -22.06
N ALA A 48 5.54 -8.20 -22.79
CA ALA A 48 5.08 -7.38 -23.90
C ALA A 48 4.67 -5.95 -23.47
N PHE A 49 4.10 -5.81 -22.26
CA PHE A 49 3.77 -4.51 -21.70
C PHE A 49 5.04 -3.76 -21.29
N LEU A 50 5.99 -4.44 -20.65
CA LEU A 50 7.28 -3.88 -20.26
C LEU A 50 8.06 -3.39 -21.48
N ASP A 51 8.12 -4.17 -22.55
CA ASP A 51 8.75 -3.77 -23.81
C ASP A 51 8.10 -2.51 -24.39
N LEU A 52 6.76 -2.44 -24.36
CA LEU A 52 6.01 -1.28 -24.84
C LEU A 52 6.32 -0.01 -24.04
N VAL A 53 6.42 -0.12 -22.71
CA VAL A 53 6.62 1.05 -21.82
C VAL A 53 8.10 1.34 -21.55
N GLY A 54 9.03 0.60 -22.14
CA GLY A 54 10.47 0.80 -21.98
C GLY A 54 11.00 0.31 -20.62
N GLY A 55 10.44 -0.79 -20.11
CA GLY A 55 10.87 -1.48 -18.91
C GLY A 55 10.31 -0.91 -17.61
N GLN A 56 10.67 -1.54 -16.50
CA GLN A 56 10.31 -1.09 -15.16
C GLN A 56 11.13 0.14 -14.78
N ARG A 57 10.46 1.22 -14.40
CA ARG A 57 11.10 2.51 -14.11
C ARG A 57 11.19 2.87 -12.62
N HIS A 58 10.41 2.19 -11.78
CA HIS A 58 10.32 2.49 -10.36
C HIS A 58 10.24 1.22 -9.51
N THR A 59 10.88 1.23 -8.35
CA THR A 59 10.72 0.22 -7.29
C THR A 59 9.41 0.42 -6.54
N LEU A 60 9.08 -0.51 -5.63
CA LEU A 60 7.94 -0.36 -4.73
C LEU A 60 8.20 0.80 -3.73
N GLU A 61 9.37 0.80 -3.11
CA GLU A 61 9.81 1.83 -2.16
C GLU A 61 9.76 3.24 -2.76
N GLU A 62 10.23 3.43 -4.00
CA GLU A 62 10.17 4.74 -4.67
C GLU A 62 8.74 5.23 -4.86
N GLY A 63 7.82 4.33 -5.24
CA GLY A 63 6.41 4.65 -5.40
C GLY A 63 5.72 4.97 -4.08
N ILE A 64 6.04 4.21 -3.01
CA ILE A 64 5.54 4.47 -1.66
C ILE A 64 6.05 5.82 -1.16
N ARG A 65 7.36 6.10 -1.31
CA ARG A 65 7.97 7.37 -0.91
C ARG A 65 7.30 8.56 -1.58
N GLN A 66 7.09 8.49 -2.90
CA GLN A 66 6.37 9.53 -3.64
C GLN A 66 4.92 9.70 -3.15
N THR A 67 4.26 8.60 -2.81
CA THR A 67 2.89 8.62 -2.27
C THR A 67 2.85 9.29 -0.91
N LEU A 68 3.72 8.86 0.01
CA LEU A 68 3.82 9.43 1.36
C LEU A 68 4.20 10.91 1.31
N GLU A 69 5.12 11.32 0.44
CA GLU A 69 5.45 12.74 0.21
C GLU A 69 4.21 13.57 -0.14
N THR A 70 3.24 13.00 -0.85
CA THR A 70 1.99 13.70 -1.16
C THR A 70 1.03 13.70 0.02
N LEU A 71 0.88 12.56 0.69
CA LEU A 71 -0.07 12.39 1.80
C LEU A 71 0.33 13.18 3.05
N THR A 72 1.62 13.41 3.27
CA THR A 72 2.13 14.15 4.43
C THR A 72 2.25 15.65 4.20
N ARG A 73 1.84 16.17 3.03
CA ARG A 73 1.83 17.63 2.78
C ARG A 73 0.79 18.31 3.66
N ASP A 74 1.12 19.53 4.08
CA ASP A 74 0.20 20.44 4.76
C ASP A 74 -1.11 20.59 3.96
N GLY A 75 -2.24 20.53 4.66
CA GLY A 75 -3.60 20.49 4.11
C GLY A 75 -4.06 19.11 3.62
N VAL A 76 -3.15 18.23 3.20
CA VAL A 76 -3.51 16.85 2.81
C VAL A 76 -3.58 15.97 4.04
N ARG A 77 -2.57 16.04 4.91
CA ARG A 77 -2.49 15.24 6.14
C ARG A 77 -3.71 15.43 7.02
N GLU A 78 -4.08 16.68 7.32
CA GLU A 78 -5.21 17.03 8.16
C GLU A 78 -6.53 16.54 7.57
N ARG A 79 -6.65 16.53 6.24
CA ARG A 79 -7.83 16.02 5.55
C ARG A 79 -7.91 14.49 5.62
N VAL A 80 -6.78 13.80 5.57
CA VAL A 80 -6.71 12.35 5.75
C VAL A 80 -7.07 11.98 7.19
N GLU A 81 -6.45 12.64 8.18
CA GLU A 81 -6.72 12.45 9.61
C GLU A 81 -8.18 12.76 9.96
N ALA A 82 -8.79 13.79 9.36
CA ALA A 82 -10.21 14.11 9.57
C ALA A 82 -11.20 13.05 9.07
N HIS A 83 -10.74 12.02 8.36
CA HIS A 83 -11.57 10.93 7.83
C HIS A 83 -11.06 9.53 8.27
N GLU A 84 -10.35 9.45 9.41
CA GLU A 84 -9.86 8.19 9.97
C GLU A 84 -10.99 7.18 10.24
N ASP A 85 -12.23 7.66 10.41
CA ASP A 85 -13.45 6.86 10.57
C ASP A 85 -13.73 5.92 9.40
N ARG A 86 -13.03 6.10 8.27
CA ARG A 86 -13.27 5.36 7.02
C ARG A 86 -12.17 4.37 6.65
N PHE A 87 -11.12 4.26 7.45
CA PHE A 87 -9.99 3.39 7.10
C PHE A 87 -10.31 1.91 7.25
N LEU A 88 -11.16 1.55 8.21
CA LEU A 88 -11.61 0.18 8.38
C LEU A 88 -12.91 -0.06 7.59
N PRO A 89 -13.03 -1.20 6.89
CA PRO A 89 -14.31 -1.65 6.34
C PRO A 89 -15.39 -1.65 7.41
N GLY A 90 -16.59 -1.13 7.10
CA GLY A 90 -17.68 -1.04 8.08
C GLY A 90 -18.15 -2.40 8.64
N VAL A 91 -17.86 -3.51 7.95
CA VAL A 91 -18.11 -4.88 8.46
C VAL A 91 -17.16 -5.28 9.60
N LEU A 92 -16.08 -4.53 9.83
CA LEU A 92 -15.10 -4.73 10.89
C LEU A 92 -15.20 -3.66 11.99
N THR A 93 -16.11 -2.69 11.87
CA THR A 93 -16.36 -1.70 12.91
C THR A 93 -17.52 -2.17 13.78
N ASP A 94 -17.34 -2.14 15.10
CA ASP A 94 -18.44 -2.29 16.05
C ASP A 94 -19.35 -1.06 15.92
N ASP A 95 -20.50 -1.16 15.23
CA ASP A 95 -21.55 -0.13 15.29
C ASP A 95 -22.05 0.07 16.73
#